data_AF-A0A2E1MD62-F1
#
_entry.id   AF-A0A2E1MD62-F1
#
_cell.length_a   1.000
_cell.length_b   1.000
_cell.length_c   1.000
_cell.angle_alpha   90.00
_cell.angle_beta   90.00
_cell.angle_gamma   90.00
#
_symmetry.space_group_name_H-M   'P 1'
#
loop_
_entity.id
_entity.type
_entity.pdbx_description
1 polymer ?
#
loop_
_entity_poly.entity_id
_entity_poly.type
_entity_poly.pdbx_seq_one_letter_code
_entity_poly.pdbx_strand_id
1 'polypeptide(L)' 'MNQPETIEEELAIIAEALEAGIDPFPPKREESRMIRTGLGWFMIIIIFSWVSQLLYRSV' A
#
# COMPACT_ATOMS: atom_id res chain seq x y z
N MET A 1 2.68 -7.39 -26.41
CA MET A 1 1.24 -7.48 -26.11
C MET A 1 0.70 -6.07 -26.14
N ASN A 2 -0.31 -5.79 -26.96
CA ASN A 2 -1.02 -4.50 -26.88
C ASN A 2 -1.72 -4.46 -25.54
N GLN A 3 -1.55 -3.36 -24.80
CA GLN A 3 -2.37 -3.10 -23.64
C GLN A 3 -3.78 -2.75 -24.14
N PRO A 4 -4.85 -3.23 -23.47
CA PRO A 4 -6.21 -2.83 -23.82
C PRO A 4 -6.32 -1.30 -23.77
N GLU A 5 -6.94 -0.70 -24.79
CA GLU A 5 -7.01 0.76 -24.92
C GLU A 5 -8.28 1.33 -24.26
N THR A 6 -9.25 0.46 -23.95
CA THR A 6 -10.56 0.82 -23.41
C THR A 6 -10.92 -0.02 -22.19
N ILE A 7 -11.78 0.55 -21.33
CA ILE A 7 -12.25 -0.11 -20.10
C ILE A 7 -13.12 -1.33 -20.44
N GLU A 8 -13.86 -1.27 -21.54
CA GLU A 8 -14.72 -2.35 -22.03
C GLU A 8 -13.92 -3.59 -22.43
N GLU A 9 -12.75 -3.39 -23.07
CA GLU A 9 -11.83 -4.47 -23.41
C GLU A 9 -11.20 -5.09 -22.15
N GLU A 10 -10.78 -4.27 -21.18
CA GLU A 10 -10.29 -4.77 -19.88
C GLU A 10 -11.35 -5.60 -19.15
N LEU A 11 -12.60 -5.12 -19.13
CA LEU A 11 -13.73 -5.83 -18.49
C LEU A 11 -14.05 -7.15 -19.19
N ALA A 12 -13.99 -7.20 -20.52
CA ALA A 12 -14.21 -8.43 -21.28
C ALA A 12 -13.16 -9.50 -20.94
N ILE A 13 -11.90 -9.11 -20.83
CA ILE A 13 -10.79 -10.01 -20.44
C ILE A 13 -10.97 -10.52 -19.00
N ILE A 14 -11.38 -9.64 -18.08
CA ILE A 14 -11.66 -10.01 -16.68
C ILE A 14 -12.84 -10.97 -16.58
N ALA A 15 -13.91 -10.74 -17.35
CA ALA A 15 -15.09 -11.60 -17.39
C ALA A 15 -14.77 -12.99 -17.94
N GLU A 16 -13.98 -13.07 -19.02
CA GLU A 16 -13.50 -14.33 -19.59
C GLU A 16 -12.64 -15.12 -18.59
N ALA A 17 -11.72 -14.43 -17.89
CA ALA A 17 -10.91 -15.04 -16.84
C ALA A 17 -11.79 -15.57 -15.68
N LEU A 18 -12.82 -14.82 -15.28
CA LEU A 18 -13.75 -15.23 -14.23
C LEU A 18 -14.61 -16.44 -14.64
N GLU A 19 -15.09 -16.49 -15.89
CA GLU A 19 -15.84 -17.63 -16.45
C GLU A 19 -14.96 -18.89 -16.53
N ALA A 20 -13.67 -18.72 -16.84
CA ALA A 20 -12.67 -19.78 -16.78
C ALA A 20 -12.30 -20.20 -15.33
N GLY A 21 -12.85 -19.54 -14.31
CA GLY A 21 -12.56 -19.81 -12.90
C GLY A 21 -11.17 -19.36 -12.44
N ILE A 22 -10.53 -18.45 -13.18
CA ILE A 22 -9.22 -17.88 -12.88
C ILE A 22 -9.43 -16.56 -12.13
N ASP A 23 -8.65 -16.31 -11.07
CA ASP A 23 -8.65 -15.03 -10.37
C ASP A 23 -8.10 -13.93 -11.31
N PRO A 24 -8.92 -12.95 -11.74
CA PRO A 24 -8.50 -11.92 -12.67
C PRO A 24 -7.62 -10.84 -12.01
N PHE A 25 -7.49 -10.87 -10.68
CA PHE A 25 -6.74 -9.86 -9.94
C PHE A 25 -5.34 -10.36 -9.57
N PRO A 26 -4.35 -9.44 -9.49
CA PRO A 26 -3.03 -9.80 -9.00
C PRO A 26 -3.11 -10.33 -7.57
N PRO A 27 -2.22 -11.27 -7.19
CA PRO A 27 -2.17 -11.79 -5.83
C PRO A 27 -1.93 -10.66 -4.84
N LYS A 28 -2.48 -10.82 -3.63
CA LYS A 28 -2.27 -9.87 -2.54
C LYS A 28 -0.77 -9.65 -2.35
N ARG A 29 -0.34 -8.39 -2.36
CA ARG A 29 1.06 -8.04 -2.09
C ARG A 29 1.40 -8.47 -0.66
N GLU A 30 2.57 -9.09 -0.49
CA GLU A 30 3.06 -9.42 0.84
C GLU A 30 3.18 -8.16 1.69
N GLU A 31 2.82 -8.27 2.97
CA GLU A 31 3.04 -7.18 3.92
C GLU A 31 4.54 -6.86 3.96
N SER A 32 4.90 -5.67 3.49
CA SER A 32 6.30 -5.24 3.53
C SER A 32 6.73 -5.04 4.99
N ARG A 33 7.56 -5.96 5.49
CA ARG A 33 8.18 -5.85 6.82
C ARG A 33 8.93 -4.53 7.01
N MET A 34 9.45 -3.97 5.91
CA MET A 34 10.13 -2.67 5.91
C MET A 34 9.15 -1.53 6.19
N ILE A 35 7.96 -1.55 5.58
CA ILE A 35 6.92 -0.54 5.83
C ILE A 35 6.48 -0.58 7.30
N ARG A 36 6.23 -1.79 7.83
CA ARG A 36 5.84 -1.96 9.24
C ARG A 36 6.90 -1.43 10.21
N THR A 37 8.17 -1.72 9.94
CA THR A 37 9.30 -1.24 10.75
C THR A 37 9.47 0.28 10.62
N GLY A 38 9.36 0.82 9.40
CA GLY A 38 9.47 2.25 9.13
C GLY A 38 8.41 3.07 9.87
N LEU A 39 7.17 2.57 9.93
CA LEU A 39 6.08 3.24 10.63
C LEU A 39 6.34 3.34 12.15
N GLY A 40 6.89 2.27 12.74
CA GLY A 40 7.26 2.26 14.17
C GLY A 40 8.34 3.29 14.49
N TRP A 41 9.41 3.33 13.69
CA TRP A 41 10.48 4.32 13.84
C TRP A 41 9.99 5.75 13.66
N PHE A 42 9.12 5.98 12.68
CA PHE A 42 8.52 7.30 12.46
C PHE A 42 7.75 7.78 13.70
N MET A 43 6.93 6.92 14.30
CA MET A 43 6.19 7.25 15.51
C MET A 43 7.12 7.61 16.68
N ILE A 44 8.20 6.84 16.86
CA ILE A 44 9.22 7.10 17.89
C ILE A 44 9.83 8.50 17.69
N ILE A 45 10.27 8.83 16.47
CA ILE A 45 10.90 10.13 16.17
C ILE A 45 9.95 11.29 16.45
N ILE A 46 8.67 11.18 16.07
CA ILE A 46 7.67 12.22 16.32
C ILE A 46 7.45 12.42 17.82
N ILE A 47 7.33 11.33 18.60
CA ILE A 47 7.17 11.41 20.06
C ILE A 47 8.40 12.08 20.69
N PHE A 48 9.61 11.66 20.33
CA PHE A 48 10.84 12.29 20.86
C PHE A 48 10.97 13.75 20.47
N SER A 49 10.62 14.11 19.23
CA SER A 49 10.60 15.51 18.77
C SER A 49 9.64 16.36 19.60
N TRP A 50 8.43 15.86 19.82
CA TRP A 50 7.40 16.56 20.60
C TRP A 50 7.78 16.67 22.09
N VAL A 51 8.25 15.59 22.71
CA VAL A 51 8.73 15.60 24.10
C VAL A 51 9.91 16.56 24.26
N SER A 52 10.84 16.60 23.30
CA SER A 52 11.97 17.53 23.34
C SER A 52 11.50 18.99 23.30
N GLN A 53 10.53 19.32 22.44
CA GLN A 53 9.95 20.67 22.41
C GLN A 53 9.24 21.04 23.72
N LEU A 54 8.54 20.10 24.35
CA LEU A 54 7.88 20.31 25.64
C LEU A 54 8.90 20.65 26.72
N LEU A 55 9.98 19.87 26.82
CA LEU A 55 11.04 20.08 27.80
C LEU A 55 11.76 21.42 27.58
N TYR A 56 12.09 21.74 26.32
CA TYR A 56 12.74 23.02 25.98
C TYR A 56 11.87 24.26 26.25
N ARG A 57 10.54 24.13 26.29
CA ARG A 57 9.64 25.24 26.66
C ARG A 57 9.40 25.35 28.17
N SER A 58 9.74 24.31 28.92
CA SER A 58 9.55 24.26 30.38
C SER A 58 10.76 24.75 31.18
N VAL A 59 11.91 24.89 30.52
CA VAL A 59 13.17 25.47 31.05
C VAL A 59 13.30 26.89 30.52
#